data_AF-A0A6H9FPE6-F1
#
_entry.id   AF-A0A6H9FPE6-F1
#
_cell.length_a   1.000
_cell.length_b   1.000
_cell.length_c   1.000
_cell.angle_alpha   90.00
_cell.angle_beta   90.00
_cell.angle_gamma   90.00
#
_symmetry.space_group_name_H-M   'P 1'
#
loop_
_entity.id
_entity.type
_entity.pdbx_description
1 polymer ?
#
loop_
_entity_poly.entity_id
_entity_poly.type
_entity_poly.pdbx_seq_one_letter_code
_entity_poly.pdbx_strand_id
1 'polypeptide(L)'
;MVLAKLIDFRVVGKNRLSKIASASSAIAFSTLAISPVQAAQLIIPNTTVLGNNVFSGPSFTVSQNFSASDTLSVNVSGTVDIANGQFTANAAGVIVSPQTTHTGNIPGQTHLDAGSILPSQPVASLLIGNNTLGFFPLFSANATNGLGSSTPPTNLSLSGVPLSSIFTSFTGIVAGTTLEFRVNDGNNIDNSGQFFITSTPEPSTILGLGVLGFGAFCQRRLSQEKKSKQDN
;
A
#
# COMPACT_ATOMS: atom_id res chain seq x y z
N MET A 1 53.54 -15.44 13.48
CA MET A 1 54.42 -14.25 13.47
C MET A 1 53.55 -13.09 13.03
N VAL A 2 53.23 -12.05 13.81
CA VAL A 2 53.99 -11.29 14.81
C VAL A 2 53.01 -10.93 15.96
N LEU A 3 53.12 -11.57 17.12
CA LEU A 3 53.78 -11.12 18.36
C LEU A 3 53.03 -10.01 19.11
N ALA A 4 52.18 -10.45 20.05
CA ALA A 4 51.55 -9.65 21.09
C ALA A 4 52.62 -9.00 21.98
N LYS A 5 52.57 -7.67 22.16
CA LYS A 5 53.35 -6.96 23.18
C LYS A 5 52.55 -6.97 24.48
N LEU A 6 52.95 -7.88 25.36
CA LEU A 6 52.59 -7.95 26.76
C LEU A 6 53.16 -6.71 27.48
N ILE A 7 52.30 -5.92 28.12
CA ILE A 7 52.72 -4.78 28.95
C ILE A 7 53.17 -5.36 30.30
N ASP A 8 54.48 -5.27 30.56
CA ASP A 8 55.14 -5.60 31.81
C ASP A 8 55.01 -4.41 32.78
N PHE A 9 54.41 -4.61 33.95
CA PHE A 9 54.41 -3.64 35.05
C PHE A 9 55.09 -4.26 36.26
N ARG A 10 56.42 -4.13 36.33
CA ARG A 10 57.16 -4.22 37.60
C ARG A 10 56.96 -2.91 38.37
N VAL A 11 56.23 -2.99 39.47
CA VAL A 11 56.11 -1.90 40.46
C VAL A 11 57.17 -2.09 41.53
N VAL A 12 58.27 -1.34 41.48
CA VAL A 12 59.07 -0.98 42.67
C VAL A 12 59.76 0.37 42.42
N GLY A 13 59.47 1.37 43.26
CA GLY A 13 60.40 2.50 43.45
C GLY A 13 59.78 3.89 43.47
N LYS A 14 59.36 4.31 44.67
CA LYS A 14 59.17 5.69 45.17
C LYS A 14 59.68 6.85 44.28
N ASN A 15 58.74 7.71 43.88
CA ASN A 15 58.74 9.18 44.03
C ASN A 15 58.29 9.95 42.78
N ARG A 16 57.23 10.76 43.01
CA ARG A 16 56.76 11.95 42.28
C ARG A 16 55.92 11.76 41.01
N LEU A 17 54.81 12.51 41.03
CA LEU A 17 54.16 13.20 39.92
C LEU A 17 53.69 12.33 38.75
N SER A 18 52.40 12.02 38.71
CA SER A 18 51.44 12.66 37.79
C SER A 18 50.15 11.85 37.71
N LYS A 19 49.02 12.54 37.79
CA LYS A 19 47.69 12.01 37.49
C LYS A 19 47.71 11.42 36.08
N ILE A 20 47.57 10.10 35.95
CA ILE A 20 47.20 9.48 34.67
C ILE A 20 45.78 8.98 34.87
N ALA A 21 44.83 9.87 34.54
CA ALA A 21 43.45 9.48 34.32
C ALA A 21 43.42 8.57 33.08
N SER A 22 43.11 7.30 33.27
CA SER A 22 42.81 6.36 32.19
C SER A 22 41.50 6.80 31.54
N ALA A 23 41.60 7.62 30.49
CA ALA A 23 40.49 7.94 29.61
C ALA A 23 40.02 6.64 28.96
N SER A 24 38.92 6.09 29.47
CA SER A 24 38.23 4.96 28.87
C SER A 24 37.50 5.49 27.63
N SER A 25 38.10 5.33 26.46
CA SER A 25 37.42 5.59 25.19
C SER A 25 36.30 4.57 25.01
N ALA A 26 35.08 4.96 25.34
CA ALA A 26 33.89 4.21 24.99
C ALA A 26 33.66 4.36 23.48
N ILE A 27 33.90 3.30 22.71
CA ILE A 27 33.48 3.23 21.31
C ILE A 27 31.96 2.99 21.34
N ALA A 28 31.19 4.07 21.21
CA ALA A 28 29.75 3.98 20.99
C ALA A 28 29.52 3.53 19.54
N PHE A 29 29.15 2.27 19.33
CA PHE A 29 28.60 1.81 18.07
C PHE A 29 27.17 2.36 17.93
N SER A 30 27.05 3.51 17.27
CA SER A 30 25.76 4.02 16.80
C SER A 30 25.28 3.12 15.66
N THR A 31 24.54 2.07 15.96
CA THR A 31 23.74 1.38 14.95
C THR A 31 22.68 2.36 14.46
N LEU A 32 22.90 2.96 13.29
CA LEU A 32 21.83 3.61 12.53
C LEU A 32 20.77 2.53 12.28
N ALA A 33 19.69 2.57 13.05
CA ALA A 33 18.50 1.82 12.74
C ALA A 33 17.95 2.40 11.43
N ILE A 34 18.31 1.79 10.31
CA ILE A 34 17.63 2.02 9.04
C ILE A 34 16.28 1.32 9.22
N SER A 35 15.29 2.06 9.72
CA SER A 35 13.90 1.63 9.59
C SER A 35 13.68 1.37 8.09
N PRO A 36 13.20 0.20 7.67
CA PRO A 36 12.78 0.05 6.28
C PRO A 36 11.76 1.16 6.01
N VAL A 37 12.00 1.98 4.99
CA VAL A 37 11.00 2.91 4.49
C VAL A 37 9.89 2.05 3.92
N GLN A 38 8.91 1.72 4.76
CA GLN A 38 7.73 0.99 4.34
C GLN A 38 6.94 1.93 3.43
N ALA A 39 6.62 1.46 2.23
CA ALA A 39 5.72 2.14 1.32
C ALA A 39 4.39 2.44 2.05
N ALA A 40 3.92 3.67 1.99
CA ALA A 40 2.63 4.01 2.57
C ALA A 40 1.51 3.27 1.81
N GLN A 41 0.40 3.00 2.48
CA GLN A 41 -0.75 2.36 1.86
C GLN A 41 -1.87 3.39 1.66
N LEU A 42 -2.37 3.52 0.43
CA LEU A 42 -3.57 4.29 0.15
C LEU A 42 -4.77 3.53 0.70
N ILE A 43 -5.41 4.09 1.73
CA ILE A 43 -6.60 3.51 2.35
C ILE A 43 -7.85 4.01 1.62
N ILE A 44 -8.54 3.09 0.95
CA ILE A 44 -9.84 3.34 0.32
C ILE A 44 -10.94 3.04 1.33
N PRO A 45 -11.83 3.98 1.70
CA PRO A 45 -12.95 3.68 2.58
C PRO A 45 -13.85 2.59 2.00
N ASN A 46 -14.41 1.73 2.86
CA ASN A 46 -15.41 0.78 2.42
C ASN A 46 -16.59 1.53 1.81
N THR A 47 -16.96 1.16 0.59
CA THR A 47 -18.01 1.88 -0.15
C THR A 47 -18.69 0.95 -1.15
N THR A 48 -19.83 1.40 -1.67
CA THR A 48 -20.56 0.73 -2.74
C THR A 48 -20.61 1.65 -3.95
N VAL A 49 -20.23 1.13 -5.11
CA VAL A 49 -20.33 1.81 -6.41
C VAL A 49 -21.47 1.16 -7.18
N LEU A 50 -22.53 1.90 -7.44
CA LEU A 50 -23.68 1.43 -8.20
C LEU A 50 -23.37 1.44 -9.70
N GLY A 51 -24.01 0.55 -10.47
CA GLY A 51 -23.84 0.49 -11.93
C GLY A 51 -24.12 1.81 -12.66
N ASN A 52 -24.98 2.65 -12.09
CA ASN A 52 -25.33 3.96 -12.65
C ASN A 52 -24.34 5.09 -12.29
N ASN A 53 -23.29 4.80 -11.50
CA ASN A 53 -22.24 5.75 -11.15
C ASN A 53 -21.25 5.95 -12.30
N VAL A 54 -21.75 6.41 -13.45
CA VAL A 54 -20.96 6.63 -14.67
C VAL A 54 -20.42 8.05 -14.68
N PHE A 55 -21.29 9.05 -14.57
CA PHE A 55 -20.86 10.47 -14.60
C PHE A 55 -20.54 11.06 -13.22
N SER A 56 -20.93 10.38 -12.15
CA SER A 56 -20.55 10.68 -10.77
C SER A 56 -20.77 9.47 -9.87
N GLY A 57 -19.93 9.31 -8.85
CA GLY A 57 -19.99 8.21 -7.91
C GLY A 57 -19.46 8.56 -6.52
N PRO A 58 -19.30 7.56 -5.64
CA PRO A 58 -18.77 7.79 -4.31
C PRO A 58 -17.34 8.29 -4.39
N SER A 59 -16.99 9.21 -3.51
CA SER A 59 -15.67 9.82 -3.45
C SER A 59 -15.10 9.84 -2.03
N PHE A 60 -13.79 9.99 -1.94
CA PHE A 60 -13.08 10.11 -0.67
C PHE A 60 -11.88 11.04 -0.81
N THR A 61 -11.51 11.67 0.30
CA THR A 61 -10.35 12.57 0.35
C THR A 61 -9.14 11.82 0.89
N VAL A 62 -8.02 11.95 0.17
CA VAL A 62 -6.76 11.31 0.51
C VAL A 62 -6.11 12.04 1.69
N SER A 63 -5.74 11.30 2.73
CA SER A 63 -5.30 11.86 4.02
C SER A 63 -3.85 12.36 4.04
N GLN A 64 -3.02 11.90 3.11
CA GLN A 64 -1.59 12.19 3.07
C GLN A 64 -1.08 12.22 1.62
N ASN A 65 0.17 12.64 1.44
CA ASN A 65 0.81 12.55 0.13
C ASN A 65 1.16 11.09 -0.16
N PHE A 66 0.96 10.68 -1.41
CA PHE A 66 1.36 9.39 -1.93
C PHE A 66 2.24 9.56 -3.17
N SER A 67 3.20 8.65 -3.31
CA SER A 67 4.19 8.55 -4.37
C SER A 67 3.91 7.32 -5.25
N ALA A 68 4.63 7.21 -6.36
CA ALA A 68 4.54 6.10 -7.30
C ALA A 68 4.84 4.71 -6.69
N SER A 69 5.68 4.67 -5.64
CA SER A 69 6.08 3.44 -4.94
C SER A 69 5.17 3.07 -3.78
N ASP A 70 4.28 3.97 -3.37
CA ASP A 70 3.28 3.65 -2.36
C ASP A 70 2.30 2.62 -2.90
N THR A 71 1.58 1.96 -2.00
CA THR A 71 0.83 0.74 -2.33
C THR A 71 -0.67 0.90 -2.14
N LEU A 72 -1.42 0.04 -2.81
CA LEU A 72 -2.85 -0.14 -2.61
C LEU A 72 -3.15 -1.60 -2.29
N SER A 73 -4.08 -1.82 -1.36
CA SER A 73 -4.69 -3.13 -1.17
C SER A 73 -6.18 -2.98 -0.97
N VAL A 74 -6.95 -3.74 -1.74
CA VAL A 74 -8.40 -3.61 -1.81
C VAL A 74 -8.98 -4.92 -2.32
N ASN A 75 -10.15 -5.27 -1.81
CA ASN A 75 -10.99 -6.33 -2.34
C ASN A 75 -12.27 -5.68 -2.89
N VAL A 76 -12.61 -6.03 -4.12
CA VAL A 76 -13.84 -5.59 -4.78
C VAL A 76 -14.66 -6.80 -5.16
N SER A 77 -15.90 -6.83 -4.67
CA SER A 77 -16.87 -7.89 -4.96
C SER A 77 -18.06 -7.36 -5.73
N GLY A 78 -18.77 -8.25 -6.41
CA GLY A 78 -19.98 -7.93 -7.15
C GLY A 78 -19.76 -7.71 -8.64
N THR A 79 -20.82 -7.28 -9.31
CA THR A 79 -20.90 -7.15 -10.75
C THR A 79 -21.79 -5.96 -11.11
N VAL A 80 -21.48 -5.34 -12.24
CA VAL A 80 -22.35 -4.34 -12.86
C VAL A 80 -22.85 -4.88 -14.17
N ASP A 81 -24.12 -4.64 -14.45
CA ASP A 81 -24.69 -4.84 -15.77
C ASP A 81 -24.94 -3.47 -16.42
N ILE A 82 -24.57 -3.32 -17.69
CA ILE A 82 -24.65 -2.05 -18.44
C ILE A 82 -25.64 -2.12 -19.62
N ALA A 83 -26.49 -3.14 -19.66
CA ALA A 83 -27.38 -3.37 -20.80
C ALA A 83 -28.62 -4.20 -20.44
N ASN A 84 -29.31 -3.89 -19.34
CA ASN A 84 -30.54 -4.57 -18.91
C ASN A 84 -30.45 -6.12 -18.87
N GLY A 85 -29.35 -6.65 -18.34
CA GLY A 85 -29.06 -8.09 -18.23
C GLY A 85 -28.33 -8.67 -19.44
N GLN A 86 -27.99 -7.85 -20.44
CA GLN A 86 -27.32 -8.28 -21.68
C GLN A 86 -25.81 -8.03 -21.67
N PHE A 87 -25.26 -7.43 -20.61
CA PHE A 87 -23.82 -7.22 -20.48
C PHE A 87 -23.47 -7.04 -19.00
N THR A 88 -23.19 -8.14 -18.32
CA THR A 88 -22.76 -8.14 -16.92
C THR A 88 -21.28 -8.43 -16.83
N ALA A 89 -20.53 -7.63 -16.09
CA ALA A 89 -19.08 -7.77 -15.93
C ALA A 89 -18.62 -7.62 -14.48
N ASN A 90 -17.43 -8.16 -14.20
CA ASN A 90 -16.72 -7.91 -12.95
C ASN A 90 -16.01 -6.53 -12.97
N ALA A 91 -15.35 -6.16 -11.87
CA ALA A 91 -14.70 -4.86 -11.73
C ALA A 91 -13.53 -4.59 -12.68
N ALA A 92 -13.01 -5.60 -13.40
CA ALA A 92 -12.03 -5.44 -14.47
C ALA A 92 -12.67 -5.22 -15.86
N GLY A 93 -14.01 -5.21 -15.94
CA GLY A 93 -14.77 -5.17 -17.20
C GLY A 93 -14.74 -6.49 -17.98
N VAL A 94 -14.37 -7.59 -17.32
CA VAL A 94 -14.46 -8.93 -17.91
C VAL A 94 -15.89 -9.43 -17.77
N ILE A 95 -16.49 -9.83 -18.89
CA ILE A 95 -17.87 -10.30 -18.98
C ILE A 95 -18.01 -11.57 -18.16
N VAL A 96 -19.00 -11.60 -17.26
CA VAL A 96 -19.36 -12.77 -16.44
C VAL A 96 -20.64 -13.44 -16.95
N SER A 97 -21.53 -12.65 -17.56
CA SER A 97 -22.81 -13.10 -18.11
C SER A 97 -23.39 -12.03 -19.05
N PRO A 98 -24.42 -12.35 -19.86
CA PRO A 98 -24.93 -13.68 -20.19
C PRO A 98 -23.94 -14.52 -21.02
N GLN A 99 -24.33 -15.74 -21.42
CA GLN A 99 -23.51 -16.60 -22.30
C GLN A 99 -23.19 -15.93 -23.65
N THR A 100 -24.04 -15.02 -24.12
CA THR A 100 -23.77 -14.16 -25.28
C THR A 100 -24.39 -12.80 -25.03
N THR A 101 -23.55 -11.76 -24.99
CA THR A 101 -23.99 -10.37 -24.79
C THR A 101 -24.67 -9.82 -26.05
N HIS A 102 -25.31 -8.66 -25.92
CA HIS A 102 -25.83 -7.92 -27.09
C HIS A 102 -24.75 -7.51 -28.10
N THR A 103 -23.48 -7.48 -27.67
CA THR A 103 -22.30 -7.23 -28.52
C THR A 103 -21.72 -8.49 -29.15
N GLY A 104 -22.31 -9.67 -28.89
CA GLY A 104 -21.83 -10.97 -29.38
C GLY A 104 -20.64 -11.54 -28.61
N ASN A 105 -20.23 -10.90 -27.51
CA ASN A 105 -19.15 -11.37 -26.65
C ASN A 105 -19.66 -12.43 -25.66
N ILE A 106 -18.75 -13.22 -25.11
CA ILE A 106 -19.04 -14.31 -24.18
C ILE A 106 -18.27 -14.13 -22.86
N PRO A 107 -18.61 -14.86 -21.79
CA PRO A 107 -17.85 -14.81 -20.55
C PRO A 107 -16.35 -15.01 -20.74
N GLY A 108 -15.56 -14.20 -20.04
CA GLY A 108 -14.09 -14.17 -20.16
C GLY A 108 -13.57 -13.23 -21.24
N GLN A 109 -14.43 -12.59 -22.01
CA GLN A 109 -14.04 -11.54 -22.94
C GLN A 109 -14.28 -10.14 -22.34
N THR A 110 -13.77 -9.13 -23.04
CA THR A 110 -14.04 -7.71 -22.77
C THR A 110 -14.66 -7.08 -24.02
N HIS A 111 -15.32 -5.95 -23.83
CA HIS A 111 -15.76 -5.09 -24.92
C HIS A 111 -15.22 -3.68 -24.72
N LEU A 112 -14.86 -2.99 -25.80
CA LEU A 112 -14.46 -1.59 -25.78
C LEU A 112 -15.54 -0.78 -26.49
N ASP A 113 -15.95 0.33 -25.89
CA ASP A 113 -16.91 1.26 -26.50
C ASP A 113 -16.30 2.65 -26.62
N ALA A 114 -16.31 3.20 -27.83
CA ALA A 114 -15.85 4.54 -28.14
C ALA A 114 -16.63 5.63 -27.39
N GLY A 115 -17.87 5.35 -26.98
CA GLY A 115 -18.72 6.26 -26.21
C GLY A 115 -18.41 6.30 -24.70
N SER A 116 -17.61 5.37 -24.17
CA SER A 116 -17.34 5.26 -22.74
C SER A 116 -16.43 6.38 -22.19
N ILE A 117 -16.43 6.57 -20.87
CA ILE A 117 -15.54 7.54 -20.18
C ILE A 117 -14.07 7.31 -20.55
N LEU A 118 -13.66 6.04 -20.64
CA LEU A 118 -12.33 5.62 -21.07
C LEU A 118 -12.43 4.64 -22.25
N PRO A 119 -12.49 5.15 -23.50
CA PRO A 119 -12.72 4.36 -24.71
C PRO A 119 -11.71 3.22 -24.98
N SER A 120 -10.49 3.37 -24.47
CA SER A 120 -9.41 2.37 -24.62
C SER A 120 -9.43 1.30 -23.54
N GLN A 121 -10.42 1.33 -22.65
CA GLN A 121 -10.55 0.41 -21.52
C GLN A 121 -11.87 -0.38 -21.61
N PRO A 122 -11.92 -1.60 -21.05
CA PRO A 122 -13.15 -2.38 -21.00
C PRO A 122 -14.32 -1.60 -20.42
N VAL A 123 -15.48 -1.68 -21.07
CA VAL A 123 -16.73 -1.18 -20.50
C VAL A 123 -17.09 -1.98 -19.23
N ALA A 124 -17.93 -1.40 -18.39
CA ALA A 124 -18.31 -1.90 -17.07
C ALA A 124 -17.15 -2.05 -16.06
N SER A 125 -15.91 -1.69 -16.42
CA SER A 125 -14.80 -1.70 -15.46
C SER A 125 -14.96 -0.63 -14.38
N LEU A 126 -14.47 -0.94 -13.19
CA LEU A 126 -14.43 0.00 -12.07
C LEU A 126 -13.23 0.94 -12.24
N LEU A 127 -13.51 2.24 -12.29
CA LEU A 127 -12.53 3.30 -12.42
C LEU A 127 -12.29 3.99 -11.08
N ILE A 128 -11.08 4.49 -10.87
CA ILE A 128 -10.69 5.38 -9.77
C ILE A 128 -9.95 6.59 -10.34
N GLY A 129 -10.23 7.78 -9.84
CA GLY A 129 -9.53 8.99 -10.29
C GLY A 129 -10.27 10.28 -9.99
N ASN A 130 -9.95 11.33 -10.74
CA ASN A 130 -10.72 12.57 -10.77
C ASN A 130 -10.43 13.34 -12.07
N ASN A 131 -11.08 14.48 -12.28
CA ASN A 131 -10.92 15.27 -13.50
C ASN A 131 -9.52 15.88 -13.69
N THR A 132 -8.69 15.94 -12.65
CA THR A 132 -7.32 16.50 -12.72
C THR A 132 -6.28 15.42 -12.99
N LEU A 133 -6.37 14.29 -12.30
CA LEU A 133 -5.48 13.14 -12.41
C LEU A 133 -5.83 12.28 -13.64
N GLY A 134 -7.09 12.32 -14.08
CA GLY A 134 -7.67 11.33 -14.97
C GLY A 134 -8.29 10.16 -14.21
N PHE A 135 -9.09 9.37 -14.91
CA PHE A 135 -9.64 8.11 -14.41
C PHE A 135 -8.83 6.94 -14.94
N PHE A 136 -8.70 5.90 -14.11
CA PHE A 136 -7.92 4.69 -14.42
C PHE A 136 -8.70 3.45 -13.97
N PRO A 137 -8.65 2.34 -14.71
CA PRO A 137 -9.19 1.08 -14.23
C PRO A 137 -8.49 0.65 -12.95
N LEU A 138 -9.26 0.32 -11.92
CA LEU A 138 -8.71 -0.21 -10.67
C LEU A 138 -8.10 -1.60 -10.88
N PHE A 139 -8.67 -2.38 -11.81
CA PHE A 139 -8.19 -3.70 -12.20
C PHE A 139 -7.96 -3.76 -13.70
N SER A 140 -6.81 -4.32 -14.12
CA SER A 140 -6.57 -4.61 -15.53
C SER A 140 -7.34 -5.87 -15.96
N ALA A 141 -7.91 -5.90 -17.16
CA ALA A 141 -8.43 -7.14 -17.73
C ALA A 141 -7.29 -8.07 -18.11
N ASN A 142 -7.03 -9.07 -17.27
CA ASN A 142 -5.97 -10.07 -17.45
C ASN A 142 -6.48 -11.44 -16.99
N ALA A 143 -5.67 -12.49 -17.18
CA ALA A 143 -6.07 -13.86 -16.85
C ALA A 143 -6.45 -14.03 -15.37
N THR A 144 -5.75 -13.37 -14.45
CA THR A 144 -6.06 -13.39 -13.01
C THR A 144 -7.44 -12.81 -12.72
N ASN A 145 -7.81 -11.75 -13.44
CA ASN A 145 -9.11 -11.09 -13.32
C ASN A 145 -10.18 -11.70 -14.25
N GLY A 146 -9.90 -12.86 -14.85
CA GLY A 146 -10.87 -13.67 -15.58
C GLY A 146 -10.82 -13.58 -17.10
N LEU A 147 -9.91 -12.79 -17.69
CA LEU A 147 -9.77 -12.75 -19.15
C LEU A 147 -9.41 -14.15 -19.68
N GLY A 148 -10.20 -14.66 -20.61
CA GLY A 148 -10.10 -16.00 -21.18
C GLY A 148 -10.77 -17.11 -20.35
N SER A 149 -11.36 -16.81 -19.19
CA SER A 149 -12.07 -17.79 -18.37
C SER A 149 -13.55 -17.91 -18.78
N SER A 150 -14.08 -19.12 -18.90
CA SER A 150 -15.53 -19.34 -19.06
C SER A 150 -16.34 -19.08 -17.79
N THR A 151 -15.66 -18.93 -16.64
CA THR A 151 -16.25 -18.61 -15.34
C THR A 151 -15.44 -17.52 -14.64
N PRO A 152 -15.46 -16.27 -15.13
CA PRO A 152 -14.66 -15.20 -14.54
C PRO A 152 -15.07 -14.93 -13.08
N PRO A 153 -14.11 -14.61 -12.20
CA PRO A 153 -14.41 -14.31 -10.81
C PRO A 153 -15.16 -12.99 -10.68
N THR A 154 -16.07 -12.92 -9.70
CA THR A 154 -16.79 -11.69 -9.31
C THR A 154 -16.19 -11.02 -8.08
N ASN A 155 -15.13 -11.59 -7.52
CA ASN A 155 -14.34 -11.04 -6.41
C ASN A 155 -12.91 -10.86 -6.88
N LEU A 156 -12.43 -9.62 -6.94
CA LEU A 156 -11.07 -9.26 -7.36
C LEU A 156 -10.33 -8.63 -6.19
N SER A 157 -9.01 -8.79 -6.14
CA SER A 157 -8.19 -8.22 -5.07
C SER A 157 -6.86 -7.70 -5.56
N LEU A 158 -6.46 -6.54 -5.03
CA LEU A 158 -5.09 -6.05 -5.08
C LEU A 158 -4.47 -6.21 -3.69
N SER A 159 -3.22 -6.65 -3.63
CA SER A 159 -2.47 -6.80 -2.38
C SER A 159 -1.06 -6.22 -2.58
N GLY A 160 -0.74 -5.17 -1.82
CA GLY A 160 0.53 -4.46 -1.90
C GLY A 160 0.93 -3.91 -3.28
N VAL A 161 -0.04 -3.60 -4.14
CA VAL A 161 0.22 -3.21 -5.53
C VAL A 161 0.69 -1.75 -5.59
N PRO A 162 1.80 -1.41 -6.28
CA PRO A 162 2.28 -0.04 -6.35
C PRO A 162 1.29 0.86 -7.11
N LEU A 163 1.08 2.08 -6.63
CA LEU A 163 0.16 3.05 -7.23
C LEU A 163 0.53 3.37 -8.69
N SER A 164 1.81 3.34 -9.04
CA SER A 164 2.28 3.52 -10.42
C SER A 164 1.81 2.46 -11.42
N SER A 165 1.32 1.30 -10.95
CA SER A 165 0.72 0.28 -11.82
C SER A 165 -0.76 0.53 -12.12
N ILE A 166 -1.41 1.40 -11.35
CA ILE A 166 -2.82 1.77 -11.51
C ILE A 166 -2.90 3.13 -12.22
N PHE A 167 -2.16 4.10 -11.70
CA PHE A 167 -2.10 5.45 -12.24
C PHE A 167 -0.93 5.53 -13.24
N THR A 168 -1.24 5.58 -14.54
CA THR A 168 -0.21 5.72 -15.59
C THR A 168 0.38 7.14 -15.58
N SER A 169 1.69 7.27 -15.83
CA SER A 169 2.42 8.56 -15.79
C SER A 169 2.32 9.29 -14.43
N PHE A 170 2.19 8.51 -13.37
CA PHE A 170 1.91 9.00 -12.03
C PHE A 170 3.13 9.55 -11.29
N THR A 171 3.05 10.81 -10.88
CA THR A 171 4.10 11.50 -10.10
C THR A 171 3.78 11.59 -8.60
N GLY A 172 2.51 11.41 -8.22
CA GLY A 172 2.04 11.39 -6.84
C GLY A 172 0.61 11.92 -6.68
N ILE A 173 -0.01 11.65 -5.52
CA ILE A 173 -1.26 12.25 -5.05
C ILE A 173 -0.93 13.14 -3.85
N VAL A 174 -1.43 14.38 -3.83
CA VAL A 174 -1.24 15.28 -2.68
C VAL A 174 -2.38 15.08 -1.68
N ALA A 175 -2.08 15.22 -0.38
CA ALA A 175 -3.08 15.23 0.68
C ALA A 175 -4.20 16.24 0.37
N GLY A 176 -5.44 15.88 0.66
CA GLY A 176 -6.61 16.70 0.31
C GLY A 176 -7.15 16.47 -1.10
N THR A 177 -6.46 15.69 -1.95
CA THR A 177 -7.01 15.27 -3.24
C THR A 177 -8.24 14.41 -3.02
N THR A 178 -9.34 14.73 -3.69
CA THR A 178 -10.55 13.89 -3.70
C THR A 178 -10.49 12.95 -4.91
N LEU A 179 -10.58 11.64 -4.64
CA LEU A 179 -10.71 10.60 -5.66
C LEU A 179 -12.17 10.13 -5.69
N GLU A 180 -12.64 9.77 -6.86
CA GLU A 180 -14.00 9.30 -7.14
C GLU A 180 -13.94 7.95 -7.84
N PHE A 181 -14.92 7.10 -7.55
CA PHE A 181 -15.15 5.87 -8.28
C PHE A 181 -16.23 6.04 -9.34
N ARG A 182 -16.01 5.43 -10.50
CA ARG A 182 -16.98 5.41 -11.60
C ARG A 182 -17.03 4.05 -12.29
N VAL A 183 -18.12 3.78 -12.96
CA VAL A 183 -18.25 2.66 -13.90
C VAL A 183 -17.90 3.17 -15.29
N ASN A 184 -17.04 2.45 -16.01
CA ASN A 184 -16.67 2.81 -17.38
C ASN A 184 -17.83 2.50 -18.35
N ASP A 185 -18.56 3.52 -18.76
CA ASP A 185 -19.67 3.41 -19.71
C ASP A 185 -19.94 4.76 -20.37
N GLY A 186 -20.69 4.78 -21.48
CA GLY A 186 -21.07 6.00 -22.19
C GLY A 186 -22.42 6.57 -21.76
N ASN A 187 -23.21 5.82 -20.99
CA ASN A 187 -24.50 6.23 -20.47
C ASN A 187 -24.77 5.52 -19.14
N ASN A 188 -25.90 5.80 -18.45
CA ASN A 188 -26.25 5.13 -17.19
C ASN A 188 -27.73 4.73 -17.10
N ILE A 189 -28.42 4.68 -18.23
CA ILE A 189 -29.88 4.54 -18.30
C ILE A 189 -30.29 3.08 -18.07
N ASP A 190 -29.52 2.14 -18.62
CA ASP A 190 -29.74 0.70 -18.58
C ASP A 190 -28.78 -0.04 -17.63
N ASN A 191 -28.09 0.72 -16.76
CA ASN A 191 -27.11 0.17 -15.85
C ASN A 191 -27.76 -0.29 -14.53
N SER A 192 -27.29 -1.43 -14.02
CA SER A 192 -27.74 -2.02 -12.77
C SER A 192 -26.60 -2.79 -12.08
N GLY A 193 -26.90 -3.36 -10.91
CA GLY A 193 -25.87 -4.02 -10.09
C GLY A 193 -24.95 -3.04 -9.36
N GLN A 194 -23.91 -3.57 -8.73
CA GLN A 194 -23.00 -2.78 -7.90
C GLN A 194 -21.70 -3.53 -7.59
N PHE A 195 -20.67 -2.75 -7.30
CA PHE A 195 -19.42 -3.20 -6.72
C PHE A 195 -19.35 -2.81 -5.24
N PHE A 196 -18.92 -3.74 -4.39
CA PHE A 196 -18.61 -3.47 -2.99
C PHE A 196 -17.10 -3.43 -2.82
N ILE A 197 -16.59 -2.28 -2.38
CA ILE A 197 -15.19 -2.05 -2.14
C ILE A 197 -14.92 -2.22 -0.66
N THR A 198 -13.93 -3.04 -0.33
CA THR A 198 -13.44 -3.23 1.04
C THR A 198 -11.92 -3.09 1.07
N SER A 199 -11.41 -2.30 2.01
CA SER A 199 -9.99 -2.25 2.30
C SER A 199 -9.72 -2.79 3.69
N THR A 200 -8.64 -3.54 3.84
CA THR A 200 -8.11 -3.94 5.14
C THR A 200 -6.79 -3.19 5.31
N PRO A 201 -6.67 -2.29 6.31
CA PRO A 201 -5.38 -1.68 6.62
C PRO A 201 -4.39 -2.79 6.96
N GLU A 202 -3.23 -2.79 6.31
CA GLU A 202 -2.14 -3.68 6.69
C GLU A 202 -1.77 -3.41 8.16
N PRO A 203 -1.59 -4.44 9.02
CA PRO A 203 -1.14 -4.24 10.38
C PRO A 203 0.22 -3.54 10.34
N SER A 204 0.26 -2.27 10.75
CA SER A 204 1.51 -1.51 10.78
C SER A 204 2.43 -2.19 11.80
N THR A 205 3.66 -2.51 11.42
CA THR A 205 4.66 -3.12 12.31
C THR A 205 5.12 -2.09 13.34
N ILE A 206 4.27 -1.78 14.32
CA ILE A 206 4.58 -0.99 15.52
C ILE A 206 5.37 -1.90 16.47
N LEU A 207 6.52 -2.41 16.04
CA LEU A 207 7.41 -3.20 16.89
C LEU A 207 8.83 -2.62 16.99
N GLY A 208 9.16 -1.59 16.21
CA GLY A 208 10.50 -1.00 16.18
C GLY A 208 10.84 -0.01 17.31
N LEU A 209 9.85 0.62 17.96
CA LEU A 209 10.10 1.69 18.94
C LEU A 209 9.95 1.26 20.42
N GLY A 210 9.17 0.21 20.70
CA GLY A 210 8.93 -0.26 22.07
C GLY A 210 10.12 -0.98 22.72
N VAL A 211 10.96 -1.66 21.92
CA VAL A 211 12.09 -2.46 22.44
C VAL A 211 13.31 -1.60 22.75
N LEU A 212 13.51 -0.47 22.05
CA LEU A 212 14.60 0.46 22.36
C LEU A 212 14.35 1.25 23.66
N GLY A 213 13.08 1.50 24.02
CA GLY A 213 12.71 2.14 25.28
C GLY A 213 13.01 1.28 26.52
N PHE A 214 12.83 -0.04 26.43
CA PHE A 214 13.15 -0.96 27.54
C PHE A 214 14.66 -1.19 27.71
N GLY A 215 15.43 -1.19 26.62
CA GLY A 215 16.90 -1.32 26.70
C GLY A 215 17.57 -0.15 27.43
N ALA A 216 17.13 1.09 27.15
CA ALA A 216 17.65 2.29 27.82
C ALA A 216 17.21 2.38 29.30
N PHE A 217 16.02 1.88 29.64
CA PHE A 217 15.54 1.85 31.03
C PHE A 217 16.32 0.84 31.89
N CYS A 218 16.65 -0.34 31.35
CA CYS A 218 17.48 -1.33 32.05
C CYS A 218 18.93 -0.84 32.29
N GLN A 219 19.52 -0.10 31.33
CA GLN A 219 20.86 0.47 31.52
C GLN A 219 20.90 1.60 32.58
N ARG A 220 19.82 2.38 32.72
CA ARG A 220 19.77 3.45 33.73
C ARG A 220 19.68 2.90 35.15
N ARG A 221 19.01 1.77 35.36
CA ARG A 221 18.93 1.12 36.68
C ARG A 221 20.25 0.49 37.13
N LEU A 222 21.00 -0.14 36.23
CA LEU A 222 22.28 -0.78 36.55
C LEU A 222 23.42 0.22 36.80
N SER A 223 23.34 1.43 36.24
CA SER A 223 24.31 2.52 36.51
C SER A 223 24.13 3.14 37.91
N GLN A 224 22.89 3.19 38.42
CA GLN A 224 22.61 3.70 39.76
C GLN A 224 23.01 2.71 40.87
N GLU A 225 22.92 1.40 40.61
CA GLU A 225 23.29 0.36 41.59
C GLU A 225 24.81 0.30 41.86
N LYS A 226 25.65 0.66 40.88
CA LYS A 226 27.10 0.72 41.06
C LYS A 226 27.57 1.93 41.89
N LYS A 227 26.77 3.00 41.96
CA LYS A 227 27.10 4.20 42.75
C LYS A 227 26.87 4.01 44.25
N SER A 228 26.10 2.99 44.64
CA SER A 228 25.72 2.73 46.05
C SER A 228 26.69 1.81 46.81
N LYS A 229 27.65 1.16 46.14
CA LYS A 229 28.59 0.22 46.79
C LYS A 229 30.01 0.76 46.97
N GLN A 230 30.22 2.04 46.68
CA GLN A 230 31.54 2.68 46.83
C GLN A 230 31.62 3.63 48.03
N ASP A 231 30.51 3.80 48.76
CA ASP A 231 30.46 4.53 50.03
C ASP A 231 30.13 3.53 51.16
N ASN A 232 31.15 2.79 51.58
CA ASN A 232 31.31 2.25 52.94
C ASN A 232 32.75 1.76 53.15
#